data_AF-A0A497LM68-F1
#
_entry.id   AF-A0A497LM68-F1
#
_cell.length_a   1.000
_cell.length_b   1.000
_cell.length_c   1.000
_cell.angle_alpha   90.00
_cell.angle_beta   90.00
_cell.angle_gamma   90.00
#
_symmetry.space_group_name_H-M   'P 1'
#
loop_
_entity.id
_entity.type
_entity.pdbx_description
1 polymer ?
#
loop_
_entity_poly.entity_id
_entity_poly.type
_entity_poly.pdbx_seq_one_letter_code
_entity_poly.pdbx_strand_id
1 'polypeptide(L)' 'MKAWLDITVLQCPNCGHYYADASWYVIEMESDIQCGECGREFNSKRNAKDRVMLEFDIGENGKIQDVKVAEHMKLK' A
#
# COMPACT_ATOMS: atom_id res chain seq x y z
N MET A 1 2.91 7.59 -21.38
CA MET A 1 3.61 6.34 -21.00
C MET A 1 2.91 5.75 -19.78
N LYS A 2 3.12 4.47 -19.45
CA LYS A 2 2.50 3.85 -18.29
C LYS A 2 3.54 3.34 -17.30
N ALA A 3 3.22 3.41 -16.02
CA ALA A 3 3.97 2.80 -14.92
C ALA A 3 3.00 2.11 -13.96
N TRP A 4 3.51 1.20 -13.13
CA TRP A 4 2.69 0.44 -12.19
C TRP A 4 3.32 0.36 -10.80
N LEU A 5 2.47 0.33 -9.77
CA LEU A 5 2.90 0.13 -8.39
C LEU A 5 1.94 -0.82 -7.68
N ASP A 6 2.49 -1.88 -7.12
CA ASP A 6 1.79 -2.81 -6.25
C ASP A 6 1.78 -2.24 -4.83
N ILE A 7 0.60 -1.83 -4.36
CA ILE A 7 0.40 -1.26 -3.02
C ILE A 7 -0.51 -2.14 -2.18
N THR A 8 -0.27 -2.13 -0.87
CA THR A 8 -1.15 -2.75 0.11
C THR A 8 -1.65 -1.69 1.07
N VAL A 9 -2.96 -1.66 1.29
CA VAL A 9 -3.60 -0.91 2.35
C VAL A 9 -3.62 -1.77 3.60
N LEU A 10 -3.23 -1.22 4.74
CA LEU A 10 -3.25 -1.87 6.04
C LEU A 10 -3.84 -0.93 7.09
N GLN A 11 -4.32 -1.49 8.19
CA GLN A 11 -4.98 -0.71 9.24
C GLN A 11 -4.35 -1.02 10.59
N CYS A 12 -3.98 0.01 11.35
CA CYS A 12 -3.53 -0.19 12.73
C CYS A 12 -4.66 -0.84 13.55
N PRO A 13 -4.44 -2.01 14.15
CA PRO A 13 -5.47 -2.70 14.93
C PRO A 13 -5.80 -2.00 16.26
N ASN A 14 -4.95 -1.07 16.70
CA ASN A 14 -5.09 -0.40 17.99
C ASN A 14 -5.93 0.88 17.93
N CYS A 15 -5.81 1.66 16.85
CA CYS A 15 -6.50 2.95 16.71
C CYS A 15 -7.29 3.09 15.41
N GLY A 16 -7.21 2.13 14.49
CA GLY A 16 -7.97 2.14 13.24
C GLY A 16 -7.39 3.00 12.11
N HIS A 17 -6.24 3.65 12.30
CA HIS A 17 -5.58 4.46 11.25
C HIS A 17 -5.15 3.59 10.07
N TYR A 18 -5.37 4.07 8.84
CA TYR A 18 -5.03 3.37 7.61
C TYR A 18 -3.68 3.83 7.06
N TYR A 19 -2.92 2.90 6.51
CA TYR A 19 -1.70 3.14 5.75
C TYR A 19 -1.87 2.56 4.34
N ALA A 20 -1.16 3.14 3.38
CA ALA A 20 -0.93 2.55 2.07
C ALA A 20 0.58 2.55 1.83
N ASP A 21 1.15 1.37 1.59
CA ASP A 21 2.60 1.21 1.39
C ASP A 21 2.87 0.20 0.28
N ALA A 22 4.08 0.17 -0.25
CA ALA A 22 4.47 -0.79 -1.27
C ALA A 22 4.29 -2.21 -0.72
N SER A 23 3.61 -3.06 -1.48
CA SER A 23 3.26 -4.42 -1.05
C SER A 23 4.47 -5.26 -0.69
N TRP A 24 5.65 -4.94 -1.20
CA TRP A 24 6.88 -5.63 -0.82
C TRP A 24 7.20 -5.47 0.69
N TYR A 25 7.05 -4.26 1.26
CA TYR A 25 7.26 -4.04 2.70
C TYR A 25 6.16 -4.70 3.54
N VAL A 26 4.91 -4.62 3.09
CA VAL A 26 3.76 -5.09 3.86
C VAL A 26 3.61 -6.62 3.79
N ILE A 27 3.69 -7.21 2.59
CA ILE A 27 3.35 -8.62 2.34
C ILE A 27 4.58 -9.52 2.32
N GLU A 28 5.71 -9.07 1.78
CA GLU A 28 6.89 -9.93 1.58
C GLU A 28 7.88 -9.80 2.75
N MET A 29 8.13 -8.59 3.24
CA MET A 29 8.96 -8.38 4.44
C MET A 29 8.20 -8.63 5.75
N GLU A 30 6.86 -8.54 5.73
CA GLU A 30 5.97 -8.71 6.88
C GLU A 30 6.42 -7.95 8.14
N SER A 31 7.05 -6.79 7.95
CA SER A 31 7.74 -6.12 9.05
C SER A 31 6.75 -5.59 10.07
N ASP A 32 7.11 -5.68 11.34
CA ASP A 32 6.40 -4.93 12.38
C ASP A 32 6.71 -3.45 12.18
N ILE A 33 5.66 -2.62 12.22
CA ILE A 33 5.76 -1.18 12.04
C ILE A 33 5.19 -0.47 13.26
N GLN A 34 5.77 0.68 13.60
CA GLN A 34 5.23 1.56 14.63
C GLN A 34 4.13 2.44 14.03
N CYS A 35 2.94 2.44 14.63
CA CYS A 35 1.88 3.35 14.25
C CYS A 35 2.28 4.79 14.59
N GLY A 36 2.38 5.65 13.57
CA GLY A 36 2.65 7.09 13.75
C GLY A 36 1.58 7.85 14.54
N GLU A 37 0.35 7.32 14.67
CA GLU A 37 -0.74 7.96 15.42
C GLU A 37 -0.77 7.55 16.89
N CYS A 38 -0.74 6.25 17.19
CA CYS A 38 -0.88 5.77 18.58
C CYS A 38 0.43 5.24 19.20
N GLY A 39 1.53 5.25 18.44
CA GLY A 39 2.86 4.83 18.90
C GLY A 39 3.05 3.33 19.11
N ARG A 40 2.00 2.50 18.93
CA ARG A 40 2.07 1.04 19.13
C ARG A 40 2.58 0.34 17.88
N GLU A 41 3.38 -0.70 18.10
CA GLU A 41 3.86 -1.58 17.04
C GLU A 41 2.81 -2.62 16.66
N PHE A 42 2.77 -2.98 15.38
CA PHE A 42 1.92 -4.05 14.87
C PHE A 42 2.48 -4.65 13.58
N ASN A 43 2.15 -5.92 13.34
CA ASN A 43 2.56 -6.62 12.13
C ASN A 43 1.81 -6.11 10.89
N SER A 44 2.54 -5.72 9.86
CA SER A 44 1.98 -5.12 8.64
C SER A 44 1.08 -6.11 7.87
N LYS A 45 1.58 -7.31 7.52
CA LYS A 45 0.82 -8.31 6.74
C LYS A 45 -0.46 -8.76 7.41
N ARG A 46 -0.40 -9.10 8.70
CA ARG A 46 -1.58 -9.58 9.47
C ARG A 46 -2.71 -8.56 9.53
N ASN A 47 -2.39 -7.29 9.30
CA ASN A 47 -3.33 -6.19 9.35
C ASN A 47 -3.60 -5.56 7.97
N ALA A 48 -3.17 -6.22 6.88
CA ALA A 48 -3.51 -5.83 5.52
C ALA A 48 -5.02 -5.96 5.27
N LYS A 49 -5.56 -5.02 4.50
CA LYS A 49 -6.99 -4.85 4.22
C LYS A 49 -7.33 -4.92 2.74
N ASP A 50 -6.46 -4.42 1.89
CA ASP A 50 -6.60 -4.51 0.43
C ASP A 50 -5.22 -4.47 -0.22
N ARG A 51 -5.08 -5.02 -1.42
CA ARG A 51 -3.85 -4.95 -2.21
C ARG A 51 -4.24 -4.72 -3.66
N VAL A 52 -3.67 -3.70 -4.27
CA VAL A 52 -4.02 -3.31 -5.64
C VAL A 52 -2.78 -2.99 -6.46
N MET A 53 -2.86 -3.29 -7.74
CA MET A 53 -1.94 -2.73 -8.73
C MET A 53 -2.49 -1.38 -9.19
N LEU A 54 -1.76 -0.30 -8.94
CA LEU A 54 -2.05 1.01 -9.52
C LEU A 54 -1.41 1.12 -10.90
N GLU A 55 -2.14 1.67 -11.86
CA GLU A 55 -1.61 2.13 -13.15
C GLU A 55 -1.52 3.65 -13.13
N PHE A 56 -0.34 4.17 -13.49
CA PHE A 56 -0.05 5.60 -13.60
C PHE A 56 0.09 5.96 -15.07
N ASP A 57 -0.68 6.96 -15.51
CA ASP A 57 -0.46 7.58 -16.81
C ASP A 57 0.56 8.72 -16.65
N ILE A 58 1.70 8.58 -17.33
CA ILE A 58 2.82 9.52 -17.31
C ILE A 58 2.79 10.35 -18.58
N GLY A 59 2.69 11.68 -18.42
CA GLY A 59 2.73 12.64 -19.51
C GLY A 59 4.12 12.77 -20.13
N GLU A 60 4.19 13.47 -21.27
CA GLU A 60 5.46 13.74 -21.97
C GLU A 60 6.46 14.55 -21.13
N ASN A 61 5.97 15.31 -20.14
CA ASN A 61 6.80 16.04 -19.18
C ASN A 61 7.37 15.18 -18.05
N GLY A 62 7.14 13.86 -18.07
CA GLY A 62 7.60 12.92 -17.05
C GLY A 62 6.86 13.01 -15.71
N LYS A 63 5.70 13.68 -15.66
CA LYS A 63 4.85 13.77 -14.47
C LYS A 63 3.62 12.88 -14.61
N ILE A 64 3.12 12.39 -13.47
CA ILE A 64 1.87 11.65 -13.39
C ILE A 64 0.72 12.61 -13.76
N GLN A 65 -0.17 12.15 -14.63
CA GLN A 65 -1.37 12.86 -15.05
C GLN A 65 -2.65 12.21 -14.51
N ASP A 66 -2.66 10.88 -14.42
CA ASP A 66 -3.77 10.12 -13.87
C ASP A 66 -3.29 8.86 -13.14
N VAL A 67 -4.10 8.36 -12.21
CA VAL A 67 -3.87 7.12 -11.47
C VAL A 67 -5.18 6.37 -11.30
N LYS A 68 -5.17 5.07 -11.60
CA LYS A 68 -6.33 4.20 -11.39
C LYS A 68 -5.94 2.84 -10.82
N VAL A 69 -6.90 2.17 -10.20
CA VAL A 69 -6.78 0.76 -9.83
C VAL A 69 -6.90 -0.09 -11.09
N ALA A 70 -5.81 -0.77 -11.46
CA ALA A 70 -5.79 -1.69 -12.58
C ALA A 70 -6.31 -3.07 -12.19
N GLU A 71 -5.98 -3.54 -10.99
CA GLU A 71 -6.34 -4.87 -10.49
C GLU A 71 -6.39 -4.90 -8.96
N HIS A 72 -7.35 -5.64 -8.40
CA HIS A 72 -7.32 -6.09 -7.00
C HIS A 72 -6.60 -7.43 -6.91
N MET A 73 -5.52 -7.46 -6.14
CA MET A 73 -4.69 -8.64 -5.93
C MET A 73 -5.09 -9.36 -4.64
N LYS A 74 -4.74 -10.65 -4.55
CA LYS A 74 -4.98 -11.42 -3.32
C LYS A 74 -4.02 -10.99 -2.21
N LEU A 75 -4.57 -10.81 -1.00
CA LEU A 75 -3.82 -10.84 0.24
C LEU A 75 -3.45 -12.30 0.52
N LYS A 76 -2.16 -12.63 0.45
CA LYS A 76 -1.66 -14.00 0.68
C LYS A 76 -1.66 -14.36 2.16
#